data_AF-A0A1Y5HN55-F1
#
_entry.id   AF-A0A1Y5HN55-F1
#
_cell.length_a   1.000
_cell.length_b   1.000
_cell.length_c   1.000
_cell.angle_alpha   90.00
_cell.angle_beta   90.00
_cell.angle_gamma   90.00
#
_symmetry.space_group_name_H-M   'P 1'
#
loop_
_entity.id
_entity.type
_entity.pdbx_description
1 polymer ?
#
loop_
_entity_poly.entity_id
_entity_poly.type
_entity_poly.pdbx_seq_one_letter_code
_entity_poly.pdbx_strand_id
1 'polypeptide(L)'
;MSLRQITSQADVSQDLQLLVQIDQRLQPVLAAVDNVPLRLRTPGFDGLAHIVVAQLLSVASAKAISARLNTLVSPLSAANFLSVEPQLLLDCGLSKAKLRTLTAVAQAQMQGQLCFVDIAKQ
;
A
#
# COMPACT_ATOMS: atom_id res chain seq x y z
N MET A 1 12.26 -15.77 -17.44
CA MET A 1 12.97 -14.80 -16.58
C MET A 1 12.35 -14.88 -15.20
N SER A 2 13.13 -15.19 -14.16
CA SER A 2 12.66 -14.99 -12.78
C SER A 2 12.63 -13.49 -12.54
N LEU A 3 11.50 -12.95 -12.11
CA LEU A 3 11.43 -11.57 -11.63
C LEU A 3 12.18 -11.51 -10.30
N ARG A 4 12.97 -10.44 -10.11
CA ARG A 4 13.67 -10.15 -8.85
C ARG A 4 12.87 -9.09 -8.11
N GLN A 5 12.64 -9.28 -6.82
CA GLN A 5 11.98 -8.29 -5.98
C GLN A 5 12.89 -7.12 -5.63
N ILE A 6 12.33 -5.91 -5.63
CA ILE A 6 13.01 -4.68 -5.19
C ILE A 6 12.71 -4.48 -3.70
N THR A 7 13.65 -4.85 -2.85
CA THR A 7 13.47 -4.83 -1.39
C THR A 7 14.44 -3.90 -0.67
N SER A 8 15.45 -3.40 -1.39
CA SER A 8 16.50 -2.53 -0.86
C SER A 8 16.73 -1.32 -1.77
N GLN A 9 17.38 -0.30 -1.23
CA GLN A 9 17.84 0.84 -2.03
C GLN A 9 18.86 0.42 -3.10
N ALA A 10 19.67 -0.62 -2.81
CA ALA A 10 20.62 -1.17 -3.76
C ALA A 10 19.93 -1.78 -4.99
N ASP A 11 18.79 -2.45 -4.80
CA ASP A 11 17.99 -2.97 -5.91
C ASP A 11 17.52 -1.84 -6.83
N VAL A 12 17.00 -0.75 -6.25
CA VAL A 12 16.57 0.44 -7.00
C VAL A 12 17.73 1.05 -7.78
N SER A 13 18.88 1.26 -7.15
CA SER A 13 20.06 1.83 -7.81
C SER A 13 20.56 0.97 -8.96
N GLN A 14 20.59 -0.35 -8.79
CA GLN A 14 20.97 -1.30 -9.82
C GLN A 14 20.00 -1.27 -11.00
N ASP A 15 18.69 -1.32 -10.73
CA ASP A 15 17.67 -1.36 -11.78
C ASP A 15 17.62 -0.05 -12.57
N LEU A 16 17.89 1.10 -11.93
CA LEU A 16 18.02 2.38 -12.63
C LEU A 16 19.21 2.42 -13.59
N GLN A 17 20.36 1.84 -13.22
CA GLN A 17 21.50 1.73 -14.14
C GLN A 17 21.16 0.84 -15.34
N LEU A 18 20.48 -0.28 -15.11
CA LEU A 18 20.01 -1.16 -16.18
C LEU A 18 19.01 -0.44 -17.11
N LEU A 19 18.08 0.35 -16.57
CA LEU A 19 17.15 1.14 -17.36
C LEU A 19 17.86 2.15 -18.27
N VAL A 20 18.91 2.83 -17.80
CA VAL A 20 19.70 3.76 -18.61
C VAL A 20 20.48 3.03 -19.72
N GLN A 21 20.95 1.81 -19.45
CA GLN A 21 21.59 0.98 -20.47
C GLN A 21 20.60 0.54 -21.57
N ILE A 22 19.35 0.29 -21.20
CA ILE A 22 18.27 -0.08 -22.13
C ILE A 22 17.80 1.13 -22.94
N ASP A 23 17.62 2.29 -22.31
CA ASP A 23 17.19 3.53 -22.95
C ASP A 23 18.01 4.73 -22.47
N GLN A 24 18.96 5.15 -23.29
CA GLN A 24 19.86 6.26 -23.00
C GLN A 24 19.15 7.60 -22.79
N ARG A 25 17.89 7.76 -23.26
CA ARG A 25 17.11 8.97 -23.01
C ARG A 25 16.76 9.16 -21.53
N LEU A 26 16.87 8.11 -20.71
CA LEU A 26 16.66 8.17 -19.26
C LEU A 26 17.87 8.75 -18.50
N GLN A 27 19.07 8.79 -19.11
CA GLN A 27 20.26 9.35 -18.48
C GLN A 27 20.08 10.79 -17.97
N PRO A 28 19.60 11.76 -18.78
CA PRO A 28 19.37 13.12 -18.29
C PRO A 28 18.28 13.20 -17.21
N VAL A 29 17.29 12.30 -17.23
CA VAL A 29 16.22 12.25 -16.21
C VAL A 29 16.79 11.78 -14.88
N LEU A 30 17.63 10.74 -14.88
CA LEU A 30 18.29 10.25 -13.67
C LEU A 30 19.28 11.28 -13.12
N ALA A 31 20.01 11.99 -13.98
CA ALA A 31 20.93 13.05 -13.57
C ALA A 31 20.24 14.29 -13.00
N ALA A 32 18.93 14.47 -13.23
CA ALA A 32 18.16 15.62 -12.76
C ALA A 32 17.65 15.48 -11.31
N VAL A 33 17.85 14.32 -10.68
CA VAL A 33 17.41 14.04 -9.30
C VAL A 33 18.57 13.49 -8.48
N ASP A 34 18.65 13.87 -7.21
CA ASP A 34 19.72 13.38 -6.33
C ASP A 34 19.59 11.88 -6.03
N ASN A 35 18.35 11.42 -5.85
CA ASN A 35 18.06 10.02 -5.55
C ASN A 35 16.61 9.65 -5.92
N VAL A 36 16.43 8.40 -6.35
CA VAL A 36 15.12 7.76 -6.45
C VAL A 36 14.98 6.81 -5.26
N PRO A 37 14.17 7.16 -4.25
CA PRO A 37 14.11 6.38 -3.02
C PRO A 37 13.30 5.09 -3.21
N LEU A 38 13.70 4.03 -2.50
CA LEU A 38 12.86 2.85 -2.29
C LEU A 38 11.54 3.27 -1.59
N ARG A 39 10.40 2.92 -2.19
CA ARG A 39 9.08 3.14 -1.60
C ARG A 39 8.45 1.81 -1.20
N LEU A 40 9.10 1.10 -0.29
CA LEU A 40 8.59 -0.15 0.27
C LEU A 40 7.61 0.16 1.40
N ARG A 41 6.42 -0.45 1.35
CA ARG A 41 5.37 -0.30 2.38
C ARG A 41 5.09 -1.65 3.02
N THR A 42 4.47 -1.62 4.20
CA THR A 42 3.97 -2.82 4.88
C THR A 42 3.10 -3.63 3.92
N PRO A 43 3.39 -4.92 3.69
CA PRO A 43 2.55 -5.76 2.84
C PRO A 43 1.23 -6.13 3.54
N GLY A 44 0.30 -6.70 2.80
CA GLY A 44 -0.94 -7.24 3.34
C GLY A 44 -2.07 -6.22 3.46
N PHE A 45 -3.06 -6.58 4.29
CA PHE A 45 -4.28 -5.79 4.46
C PHE A 45 -4.01 -4.35 4.91
N ASP A 46 -3.10 -4.17 5.88
CA ASP A 46 -2.72 -2.87 6.41
C ASP A 46 -2.20 -1.93 5.31
N GLY A 47 -1.21 -2.40 4.53
CA GLY A 47 -0.67 -1.64 3.40
C GLY A 47 -1.72 -1.25 2.37
N LEU A 48 -2.62 -2.18 2.03
CA LEU A 48 -3.72 -1.91 1.11
C LEU A 48 -4.74 -0.93 1.71
N ALA A 49 -5.02 -1.04 3.01
CA ALA A 49 -5.92 -0.14 3.71
C ALA A 49 -5.40 1.30 3.68
N HIS A 50 -4.10 1.50 3.91
CA HIS A 50 -3.47 2.81 3.77
C HIS A 50 -3.62 3.39 2.35
N ILE A 51 -3.51 2.57 1.30
CA ILE A 51 -3.70 3.01 -0.09
C ILE A 51 -5.15 3.46 -0.31
N VAL A 52 -6.13 2.65 0.09
CA VAL A 52 -7.56 2.97 -0.08
C VAL A 52 -7.94 4.22 0.72
N VAL A 53 -7.45 4.35 1.95
CA VAL A 53 -7.70 5.53 2.81
C VAL A 53 -7.16 6.80 2.17
N ALA A 54 -6.00 6.77 1.52
CA ALA A 54 -5.37 7.93 0.91
C ALA A 54 -6.05 8.42 -0.39
N GLN A 55 -6.96 7.64 -0.98
CA GLN A 55 -7.61 8.01 -2.25
C GLN A 55 -8.40 9.32 -2.13
N LEU A 56 -8.18 10.22 -3.11
CA LEU A 56 -8.88 11.50 -3.29
C LEU A 56 -8.82 12.44 -2.08
N LEU A 57 -7.75 12.36 -1.29
CA LEU A 57 -7.52 13.21 -0.12
C LEU A 57 -6.15 13.86 -0.15
N SER A 58 -6.00 14.94 0.62
CA SER A 58 -4.67 15.46 0.95
C SER A 58 -3.89 14.47 1.83
N VAL A 59 -2.56 14.57 1.82
CA VAL A 59 -1.68 13.76 2.67
C VAL A 59 -2.04 13.93 4.16
N ALA A 60 -2.32 15.16 4.60
CA ALA A 60 -2.67 15.45 5.99
C ALA A 60 -3.99 14.78 6.40
N SER A 61 -5.03 14.86 5.56
CA SER A 61 -6.32 14.22 5.83
C SER A 61 -6.21 12.69 5.83
N ALA A 62 -5.48 12.13 4.88
CA ALA A 62 -5.22 10.69 4.82
C ALA A 62 -4.51 10.22 6.10
N LYS A 63 -3.47 10.94 6.56
CA LYS A 63 -2.75 10.64 7.80
C LYS A 63 -3.67 10.69 9.02
N ALA A 64 -4.53 11.69 9.13
CA ALA A 64 -5.46 11.83 10.24
C ALA A 64 -6.49 10.69 10.31
N ILE A 65 -7.05 10.28 9.16
CA ILE A 65 -7.98 9.14 9.09
C ILE A 65 -7.25 7.83 9.40
N SER A 66 -6.07 7.60 8.82
CA SER A 66 -5.27 6.40 9.11
C SER A 66 -4.92 6.29 10.60
N ALA A 67 -4.58 7.40 11.26
CA ALA A 67 -4.30 7.39 12.70
C ALA A 67 -5.52 6.94 13.52
N ARG A 68 -6.71 7.51 13.26
CA ARG A 68 -7.94 7.10 13.95
C ARG A 68 -8.32 5.65 13.65
N LEU A 69 -8.15 5.21 12.40
CA LEU A 69 -8.40 3.83 12.01
C LEU A 69 -7.49 2.85 12.77
N ASN A 70 -6.20 3.16 12.89
CA ASN A 70 -5.24 2.33 13.64
C ASN A 70 -5.50 2.33 15.16
N THR A 71 -6.09 3.40 15.71
CA THR A 71 -6.59 3.38 17.10
C THR A 71 -7.81 2.48 17.25
N LEU A 72 -8.72 2.51 16.28
CA LEU A 72 -9.97 1.74 16.31
C LEU A 72 -9.75 0.25 16.01
N VAL A 73 -8.78 -0.08 15.17
CA VAL A 73 -8.47 -1.43 14.72
C VAL A 73 -6.97 -1.69 14.91
N SER A 74 -6.62 -2.43 15.97
CA SER A 74 -5.23 -2.74 16.30
C SER A 74 -5.04 -4.22 16.64
N PRO A 75 -4.19 -4.96 15.91
CA PRO A 75 -3.57 -4.58 14.64
C PRO A 75 -4.61 -4.35 13.52
N LEU A 76 -4.28 -3.54 12.50
CA LEU A 76 -5.12 -3.32 11.31
C LEU A 76 -5.10 -4.56 10.40
N SER A 77 -5.76 -5.62 10.85
CA SER A 77 -5.94 -6.89 10.13
C SER A 77 -7.35 -6.99 9.56
N ALA A 78 -7.53 -7.83 8.53
CA ALA A 78 -8.86 -8.10 7.95
C ALA A 78 -9.87 -8.60 9.00
N ALA A 79 -9.45 -9.50 9.89
CA ALA A 79 -10.30 -10.05 10.95
C ALA A 79 -10.73 -8.96 11.94
N ASN A 80 -9.78 -8.15 12.43
CA ASN A 80 -10.10 -7.08 13.38
C ASN A 80 -10.96 -6.00 12.72
N PHE A 81 -10.68 -5.65 11.46
CA PHE A 81 -11.48 -4.69 10.71
C PHE A 81 -12.95 -5.14 10.57
N LEU A 82 -13.19 -6.42 10.29
CA LEU A 82 -14.53 -6.99 10.18
C LEU A 82 -15.25 -7.13 11.54
N SER A 83 -14.52 -7.13 12.64
CA SER A 83 -15.10 -7.18 14.00
C SER A 83 -15.60 -5.82 14.50
N VAL A 84 -15.19 -4.72 13.84
CA VAL A 84 -15.61 -3.36 14.21
C VAL A 84 -16.95 -3.02 13.59
N GLU A 85 -17.81 -2.37 14.37
CA GLU A 85 -19.10 -1.88 13.89
C GLU A 85 -18.91 -0.92 12.70
N PRO A 86 -19.64 -1.11 11.58
CA PRO A 86 -19.54 -0.26 10.40
C PRO A 86 -19.70 1.25 10.67
N GLN A 87 -20.53 1.63 11.64
CA GLN A 87 -20.75 3.03 11.98
C GLN A 87 -19.50 3.69 12.57
N LEU A 88 -18.77 3.00 13.47
CA LEU A 88 -17.52 3.49 14.03
C LEU A 88 -16.44 3.74 12.96
N LEU A 89 -16.44 2.90 11.92
CA LEU A 89 -15.55 3.06 10.77
C LEU A 89 -15.91 4.28 9.90
N LEU A 90 -17.20 4.61 9.76
CA LEU A 90 -17.62 5.84 9.11
C LEU A 90 -17.25 7.06 9.95
N ASP A 91 -17.48 6.99 11.27
CA ASP A 91 -17.20 8.07 12.22
C ASP A 91 -15.69 8.35 12.35
N CYS A 92 -14.84 7.34 12.11
CA CYS A 92 -13.39 7.55 12.05
C CYS A 92 -12.94 8.31 10.78
N GLY A 93 -13.84 8.51 9.83
CA GLY A 93 -13.65 9.33 8.63
C GLY A 93 -13.51 8.53 7.33
N LEU A 94 -13.82 7.21 7.33
CA LEU A 94 -13.97 6.50 6.07
C LEU A 94 -15.21 6.98 5.32
N SER A 95 -15.08 7.17 4.01
CA SER A 95 -16.27 7.30 3.16
C SER A 95 -16.96 5.94 3.02
N LYS A 96 -18.25 5.95 2.68
CA LYS A 96 -19.00 4.72 2.38
C LYS A 96 -18.32 3.85 1.31
N ALA A 97 -17.71 4.48 0.30
CA ALA A 97 -16.96 3.78 -0.74
C ALA A 97 -15.71 3.07 -0.17
N LYS A 98 -14.94 3.75 0.68
CA LYS A 98 -13.75 3.18 1.33
C LYS A 98 -14.11 2.04 2.27
N LEU A 99 -15.15 2.22 3.09
CA LEU A 99 -15.68 1.15 3.93
C LEU A 99 -16.06 -0.07 3.10
N ARG A 100 -16.88 0.10 2.06
CA ARG A 100 -17.28 -1.01 1.16
C ARG A 100 -16.09 -1.74 0.57
N THR A 101 -15.10 -1.01 0.05
CA THR A 101 -13.88 -1.60 -0.53
C THR A 101 -13.09 -2.39 0.50
N LEU A 102 -12.83 -1.82 1.68
CA LEU A 102 -12.05 -2.48 2.73
C LEU A 102 -12.77 -3.69 3.31
N THR A 103 -14.08 -3.62 3.49
CA THR A 103 -14.90 -4.77 3.89
C THR A 103 -14.82 -5.89 2.86
N ALA A 104 -14.94 -5.58 1.56
CA ALA A 104 -14.86 -6.60 0.51
C ALA A 104 -13.47 -7.26 0.45
N VAL A 105 -12.39 -6.47 0.55
CA VAL A 105 -11.02 -7.00 0.62
C VAL A 105 -10.84 -7.89 1.85
N ALA A 106 -11.31 -7.42 3.02
CA ALA A 106 -11.18 -8.19 4.26
C ALA A 106 -11.94 -9.51 4.17
N GLN A 107 -13.16 -9.51 3.63
CA GLN A 107 -13.96 -10.72 3.41
C GLN A 107 -13.28 -11.66 2.43
N ALA A 108 -12.78 -11.17 1.30
CA ALA A 108 -12.05 -11.97 0.32
C ALA A 108 -10.81 -12.63 0.94
N GLN A 109 -10.08 -11.92 1.81
CA GLN A 109 -8.96 -12.50 2.54
C GLN A 109 -9.42 -13.58 3.52
N MET A 110 -10.45 -13.31 4.33
CA MET A 110 -10.97 -14.29 5.30
C MET A 110 -11.56 -15.54 4.64
N GLN A 111 -12.06 -15.42 3.41
CA GLN A 111 -12.59 -16.52 2.61
C GLN A 111 -11.52 -17.24 1.76
N GLY A 112 -10.25 -16.80 1.84
CA GLY A 112 -9.15 -17.38 1.07
C GLY A 112 -9.16 -17.04 -0.43
N GLN A 113 -10.04 -16.14 -0.87
CA GLN A 113 -10.09 -15.65 -2.25
C GLN A 113 -8.95 -14.68 -2.55
N LEU A 114 -8.40 -14.04 -1.52
CA LEU A 114 -7.25 -13.14 -1.60
C LEU A 114 -6.18 -13.55 -0.59
N CYS A 115 -5.07 -14.12 -1.07
CA CYS A 115 -3.92 -14.45 -0.25
C CYS A 115 -2.77 -13.47 -0.51
N PHE A 116 -2.56 -12.50 0.38
CA PHE A 116 -1.47 -11.54 0.25
C PHE A 116 -0.08 -12.19 0.25
N VAL A 117 0.08 -13.33 0.93
CA VAL A 117 1.34 -14.08 0.95
C VAL A 117 1.68 -14.63 -0.44
N ASP A 118 0.67 -15.02 -1.23
CA ASP A 118 0.91 -15.60 -2.56
C ASP A 118 1.17 -14.52 -3.62
N ILE A 119 0.64 -13.31 -3.42
CA ILE A 119 0.94 -12.16 -4.27
C ILE A 119 2.32 -11.56 -3.93
N ALA A 120 2.76 -11.67 -2.69
CA ALA A 120 4.08 -11.22 -2.27
C ALA A 120 5.24 -12.10 -2.78
N LYS A 121 4.97 -13.16 -3.56
CA LYS A 121 5.97 -14.14 -4.05
C LYS A 121 6.42 -13.95 -5.50
N GLN A 122 6.15 -12.82 -6.14
CA GLN A 122 6.59 -12.56 -7.52
C GLN A 122 7.75 -11.57 -7.58
#